data_AF-A0A1V3BY36-F1
#
_entry.id   AF-A0A1V3BY36-F1
#
_cell.length_a   1.000
_cell.length_b   1.000
_cell.length_c   1.000
_cell.angle_alpha   90.00
_cell.angle_beta   90.00
_cell.angle_gamma   90.00
#
_symmetry.space_group_name_H-M   'P 1'
#
loop_
_entity.id
_entity.type
_entity.pdbx_description
1 polymer ?
#
loop_
_entity_poly.entity_id
_entity_poly.type
_entity_poly.pdbx_seq_one_letter_code
_entity_poly.pdbx_strand_id
1 'polypeptide(L)'
;MTVETPAVGSPSLRCALGATGTPGTAGAADRVELAGLALRGLAAELRSRGVEVREDGAFGAVDAGPRARPQRALLRPHRGGLWWWMRWPLQDGVPPSLAGVPLSPVARTSDAARRIAGALSVAVGDT
;
A
#
# COMPACT_ATOMS: atom_id res chain seq x y z
N MET A 1 -44.29 29.58 -35.30
CA MET A 1 -43.10 28.74 -35.49
C MET A 1 -43.21 27.62 -34.46
N THR A 2 -43.63 26.44 -34.89
CA THR A 2 -43.87 25.28 -34.01
C THR A 2 -42.75 24.29 -34.27
N VAL A 3 -41.98 23.95 -33.24
CA VAL A 3 -40.97 22.88 -33.31
C VAL A 3 -41.47 21.73 -32.46
N GLU A 4 -41.81 20.64 -33.14
CA GLU A 4 -42.05 19.32 -32.54
C GLU A 4 -40.73 18.68 -32.10
N THR A 5 -40.76 17.89 -31.02
CA THR A 5 -39.68 16.94 -30.68
C THR A 5 -40.33 15.59 -30.34
N PRO A 6 -39.84 14.45 -30.87
CA PRO A 6 -40.48 13.16 -30.73
C PRO A 6 -40.18 12.48 -29.39
N ALA A 7 -41.12 11.66 -28.92
CA ALA A 7 -40.93 10.65 -27.88
C ALA A 7 -40.51 9.31 -28.51
N VAL A 8 -39.64 8.54 -27.85
CA VAL A 8 -39.69 7.07 -27.66
C VAL A 8 -38.35 6.53 -27.13
N GLY A 9 -38.43 5.69 -26.09
CA GLY A 9 -37.32 4.83 -25.65
C GLY A 9 -37.44 4.28 -24.22
N SER A 10 -38.41 3.40 -23.96
CA SER A 10 -38.34 2.36 -22.89
C SER A 10 -38.06 1.00 -23.59
N PRO A 11 -37.56 -0.11 -22.98
CA PRO A 11 -37.68 -0.52 -21.56
C PRO A 11 -36.50 -1.37 -20.94
N SER A 12 -36.63 -1.72 -19.65
CA SER A 12 -36.14 -2.93 -18.90
C SER A 12 -34.65 -3.36 -18.99
N LEU A 13 -33.93 -3.68 -17.90
CA LEU A 13 -34.12 -4.86 -17.03
C LEU A 13 -33.24 -4.76 -15.76
N ARG A 14 -33.91 -4.95 -14.61
CA ARG A 14 -33.49 -5.67 -13.40
C ARG A 14 -32.00 -6.09 -13.29
N CYS A 15 -31.33 -5.54 -12.29
CA CYS A 15 -30.51 -6.31 -11.36
C CYS A 15 -30.89 -5.92 -9.94
N ALA A 16 -32.00 -6.50 -9.46
CA ALA A 16 -32.22 -6.67 -8.04
C ALA A 16 -31.85 -8.12 -7.71
N LEU A 17 -30.68 -8.33 -7.12
CA LEU A 17 -30.41 -9.52 -6.34
C LEU A 17 -29.51 -9.19 -5.17
N GLY A 18 -30.11 -9.19 -3.99
CA GLY A 18 -29.47 -9.79 -2.83
C GLY A 18 -28.70 -8.85 -1.92
N ALA A 19 -29.37 -8.53 -0.81
CA ALA A 19 -28.81 -8.34 0.51
C ALA A 19 -27.89 -7.12 0.71
N THR A 20 -28.45 -6.13 1.41
CA THR A 20 -27.91 -5.60 2.68
C THR A 20 -26.57 -6.20 3.13
N GLY A 21 -25.50 -5.87 2.42
CA GLY A 21 -24.15 -5.97 2.91
C GLY A 21 -23.76 -4.57 3.29
N THR A 22 -23.88 -4.23 4.56
CA THR A 22 -23.13 -3.10 5.13
C THR A 22 -21.70 -3.24 4.63
N PRO A 23 -21.13 -2.32 3.81
CA PRO A 23 -19.77 -2.48 3.30
C PRO A 23 -18.70 -2.35 4.41
N GLY A 24 -19.12 -2.25 5.68
CA GLY A 24 -18.28 -1.85 6.80
C GLY A 24 -17.42 -2.95 7.41
N THR A 25 -17.76 -4.23 7.25
CA THR A 25 -17.12 -5.28 8.09
C THR A 25 -16.43 -6.38 7.29
N ALA A 26 -17.10 -6.99 6.29
CA ALA A 26 -16.47 -8.04 5.48
C ALA A 26 -15.28 -7.53 4.65
N GLY A 27 -15.42 -6.36 4.03
CA GLY A 27 -14.32 -5.71 3.30
C GLY A 27 -13.24 -5.06 4.19
N ALA A 28 -13.46 -5.00 5.51
CA ALA A 28 -12.45 -4.56 6.47
C ALA A 28 -11.60 -5.76 6.92
N ALA A 29 -12.22 -6.90 7.22
CA ALA A 29 -11.53 -8.15 7.56
C ALA A 29 -10.63 -8.63 6.41
N ASP A 30 -11.15 -8.63 5.18
CA ASP A 30 -10.38 -8.97 3.97
C ASP A 30 -9.16 -8.05 3.78
N ARG A 31 -9.32 -6.75 4.07
CA ARG A 31 -8.22 -5.79 4.01
C ARG A 31 -7.15 -6.01 5.09
N VAL A 32 -7.55 -6.40 6.29
CA VAL A 32 -6.60 -6.72 7.39
C VAL A 32 -5.83 -7.99 7.06
N GLU A 33 -6.48 -9.01 6.52
CA GLU A 33 -5.84 -10.25 6.09
C GLU A 33 -4.86 -10.00 4.94
N LEU A 34 -5.29 -9.26 3.91
CA LEU A 34 -4.45 -8.86 2.79
C LEU A 34 -3.25 -8.05 3.27
N ALA A 35 -3.44 -7.10 4.19
CA ALA A 35 -2.35 -6.34 4.78
C ALA A 35 -1.36 -7.27 5.52
N GLY A 36 -1.85 -8.22 6.32
CA GLY A 36 -1.01 -9.20 7.00
C GLY A 36 -0.19 -10.07 6.05
N LEU A 37 -0.81 -10.57 4.97
CA LEU A 37 -0.12 -11.33 3.92
C LEU A 37 0.93 -10.48 3.21
N ALA A 38 0.60 -9.23 2.89
CA ALA A 38 1.51 -8.31 2.23
C ALA A 38 2.73 -7.98 3.09
N LEU A 39 2.55 -7.73 4.40
CA LEU A 39 3.65 -7.50 5.35
C LEU A 39 4.61 -8.67 5.37
N ARG A 40 4.08 -9.89 5.56
CA ARG A 40 4.88 -11.11 5.54
C ARG A 40 5.60 -11.32 4.20
N GLY A 41 4.91 -11.05 3.09
CA GLY A 41 5.47 -11.15 1.74
C GLY A 41 6.63 -10.19 1.51
N LEU A 42 6.48 -8.91 1.87
CA LEU A 42 7.56 -7.93 1.78
C LEU A 42 8.73 -8.30 2.70
N ALA A 43 8.44 -8.75 3.93
CA ALA A 43 9.45 -9.16 4.87
C ALA A 43 10.25 -10.37 4.38
N ALA A 44 9.59 -11.38 3.80
CA ALA A 44 10.26 -12.53 3.19
C ALA A 44 11.17 -12.13 2.02
N GLU A 45 10.71 -11.24 1.14
CA GLU A 45 11.49 -10.71 0.02
C GLU A 45 12.73 -9.93 0.50
N LEU A 46 12.60 -9.13 1.56
CA LEU A 46 13.75 -8.40 2.11
C LEU A 46 14.75 -9.36 2.78
N ARG A 47 14.27 -10.33 3.56
CA ARG A 47 15.13 -11.35 4.19
C ARG A 47 15.87 -12.20 3.17
N SER A 48 15.23 -12.55 2.04
CA SER A 48 15.91 -13.30 0.96
C SER A 48 17.05 -12.52 0.31
N ARG A 49 17.10 -11.20 0.51
CA ARG A 49 18.18 -10.30 0.08
C ARG A 49 19.18 -10.00 1.19
N GLY A 50 19.12 -10.71 2.32
CA GLY A 50 20.01 -10.52 3.47
C GLY A 50 19.70 -9.28 4.31
N VAL A 51 18.53 -8.66 4.13
CA VAL A 51 18.13 -7.48 4.91
C VAL A 51 17.50 -7.93 6.23
N GLU A 52 17.94 -7.34 7.34
CA GLU A 52 17.27 -7.49 8.64
C GLU A 52 15.88 -6.85 8.60
N VAL A 53 14.85 -7.56 9.10
CA VAL A 53 13.46 -7.10 9.00
C VAL A 53 12.72 -7.27 10.32
N ARG A 54 11.97 -6.24 10.69
CA ARG A 54 10.97 -6.29 11.77
C ARG A 54 9.61 -5.86 11.21
N GLU A 55 8.59 -6.65 11.50
CA GLU A 55 7.20 -6.37 11.09
C GLU A 55 6.46 -5.69 12.23
N ASP A 56 5.65 -4.69 11.90
CA ASP A 56 4.77 -3.98 12.81
C ASP A 56 3.36 -4.00 12.23
N GLY A 57 2.63 -5.07 12.56
CA GLY A 57 1.28 -5.31 12.09
C GLY A 57 0.25 -4.30 12.58
N ALA A 58 0.51 -3.63 13.72
CA ALA A 58 -0.40 -2.61 14.26
C ALA A 58 -0.44 -1.36 13.38
N PHE A 59 0.71 -1.00 12.79
CA PHE A 59 0.84 0.17 11.92
C PHE A 59 0.93 -0.17 10.43
N GLY A 60 0.80 -1.45 10.06
CA GLY A 60 0.96 -1.89 8.68
C GLY A 60 2.36 -1.59 8.14
N ALA A 61 3.40 -1.82 8.95
CA ALA A 61 4.75 -1.37 8.68
C ALA A 61 5.79 -2.50 8.66
N VAL A 62 6.88 -2.26 7.91
CA VAL A 62 8.06 -3.12 7.87
C VAL A 62 9.30 -2.23 8.04
N ASP A 63 10.08 -2.47 9.08
CA ASP A 63 11.36 -1.79 9.31
C ASP A 63 12.51 -2.64 8.79
N ALA A 64 13.20 -2.15 7.76
CA ALA A 64 14.26 -2.84 7.03
C ALA A 64 15.65 -2.27 7.37
N GLY A 65 16.65 -3.13 7.56
CA GLY A 65 18.04 -2.76 7.83
C GLY A 65 18.40 -2.70 9.32
N PRO A 66 19.59 -2.16 9.67
CA PRO A 66 20.11 -2.17 11.04
C PRO A 66 19.18 -1.46 12.04
N ARG A 67 19.14 -1.95 13.28
CA ARG A 67 18.33 -1.36 14.36
C ARG A 67 18.64 0.12 14.64
N ALA A 68 19.88 0.56 14.41
CA ALA A 68 20.29 1.94 14.68
C ALA A 68 19.67 2.95 13.69
N ARG A 69 19.43 2.54 12.44
CA ARG A 69 18.86 3.37 11.37
C ARG A 69 18.00 2.51 10.43
N PRO A 70 16.82 2.06 10.86
CA PRO A 70 15.93 1.30 10.00
C PRO A 70 15.32 2.20 8.90
N GLN A 71 15.10 1.62 7.74
CA GLN A 71 14.26 2.18 6.67
C GLN A 71 12.84 1.64 6.83
N ARG A 72 11.85 2.52 7.01
CA ARG A 72 10.48 2.08 7.30
C ARG A 72 9.62 2.08 6.05
N ALA A 73 9.03 0.94 5.71
CA ALA A 73 8.00 0.82 4.70
C ALA A 73 6.61 0.76 5.36
N LEU A 74 5.60 1.42 4.78
CA LEU A 74 4.23 1.48 5.29
C LEU A 74 3.22 1.06 4.22
N LEU A 75 2.17 0.37 4.63
CA LEU A 75 0.96 0.18 3.82
C LEU A 75 0.06 1.40 3.97
N ARG A 76 -0.23 2.07 2.85
CA ARG A 76 -1.17 3.20 2.83
C ARG A 76 -2.09 3.18 1.61
N PRO A 77 -3.33 3.68 1.74
CA PRO A 77 -4.19 3.94 0.59
C PRO A 77 -3.55 4.93 -0.39
N HIS A 78 -3.57 4.60 -1.68
CA HIS A 78 -3.15 5.45 -2.79
C HIS A 78 -3.83 5.01 -4.09
N ARG A 79 -4.33 5.96 -4.89
CA ARG A 79 -4.98 5.70 -6.20
C ARG A 79 -6.04 4.58 -6.16
N GLY A 80 -6.85 4.54 -5.10
CA GLY A 80 -7.92 3.55 -4.95
C GLY A 80 -7.50 2.16 -4.44
N GLY A 81 -6.22 1.94 -4.14
CA GLY A 81 -5.73 0.66 -3.60
C GLY A 81 -4.71 0.83 -2.47
N LEU A 82 -4.20 -0.27 -1.93
CA LEU A 82 -3.09 -0.26 -0.97
C LEU A 82 -1.74 -0.25 -1.68
N TRP A 83 -0.81 0.54 -1.16
CA TRP A 83 0.52 0.72 -1.71
C TRP A 83 1.58 0.64 -0.61
N TRP A 84 2.79 0.25 -1.01
CA TRP A 84 3.99 0.39 -0.22
C TRP A 84 4.53 1.81 -0.32
N TRP A 85 4.80 2.42 0.83
CA TRP A 85 5.38 3.76 0.95
C TRP A 85 6.66 3.67 1.74
N MET A 86 7.74 4.27 1.26
CA MET A 86 9.00 4.34 1.98
C MET A 86 9.10 5.63 2.77
N ARG A 87 9.30 5.50 4.07
CA ARG A 87 9.76 6.58 4.92
C ARG A 87 11.27 6.42 5.07
N TRP A 88 11.99 7.31 4.40
CA TRP A 88 13.41 7.51 4.63
C TRP A 88 13.66 7.85 6.10
N PRO A 89 14.87 7.60 6.64
CA PRO A 89 15.19 7.95 8.01
C PRO A 89 14.93 9.44 8.17
N LEU A 90 14.48 9.83 9.36
CA LEU A 90 14.34 11.24 9.69
C LEU A 90 15.70 11.91 9.47
N GLN A 91 15.81 12.70 8.41
CA GLN A 91 16.90 13.66 8.27
C GLN A 91 16.65 14.70 9.37
N ASP A 92 17.68 15.04 10.15
CA ASP A 92 17.54 16.09 11.17
C ASP A 92 16.99 17.37 10.51
N GLY A 93 15.91 17.91 11.09
CA GLY A 93 15.24 19.10 10.58
C GLY A 93 14.15 18.87 9.52
N VAL A 94 13.88 17.63 9.07
CA VAL A 94 12.78 17.34 8.14
C VAL A 94 11.52 16.93 8.91
N PRO A 95 10.39 17.65 8.77
CA PRO A 95 9.15 17.31 9.43
C PRO A 95 8.73 15.86 9.15
N PRO A 96 8.32 15.06 10.16
CA PRO A 96 7.87 13.68 9.99
C PRO A 96 6.63 13.54 9.09
N SER A 97 5.98 14.67 8.77
CA SER A 97 4.82 14.82 7.89
C SER A 97 5.15 14.92 6.40
N LEU A 98 6.42 15.07 6.00
CA LEU A 98 6.81 14.97 4.59
C LEU A 98 6.64 13.50 4.16
N ALA A 99 5.52 13.29 3.46
CA ALA A 99 4.98 12.02 3.07
C ALA A 99 6.05 11.15 2.41
N GLY A 100 6.14 9.89 2.87
CA GLY A 100 7.04 8.91 2.26
C GLY A 100 6.86 8.80 0.74
N VAL A 101 7.81 8.19 0.07
CA VAL A 101 7.73 8.00 -1.38
C VAL A 101 6.89 6.76 -1.68
N PRO A 102 5.82 6.84 -2.49
CA PRO A 102 5.11 5.65 -2.94
C PRO A 102 6.06 4.79 -3.79
N LEU A 103 6.22 3.53 -3.41
CA LEU A 103 7.11 2.58 -4.08
C LEU A 103 6.36 1.81 -5.17
N SER A 104 5.39 1.00 -4.76
CA SER A 104 4.63 0.11 -5.65
C SER A 104 3.27 -0.25 -5.05
N PRO A 105 2.31 -0.72 -5.88
CA PRO A 105 1.09 -1.34 -5.37
C PRO A 105 1.41 -2.53 -4.44
N VAL A 106 0.53 -2.80 -3.47
CA VAL A 106 0.72 -3.86 -2.48
C VAL A 106 1.00 -5.24 -3.09
N ALA A 107 0.41 -5.53 -4.26
CA ALA A 107 0.59 -6.78 -5.01
C ALA A 107 2.00 -6.95 -5.62
N ARG A 108 2.84 -5.90 -5.61
CA ARG A 108 4.20 -5.92 -6.14
C ARG A 108 5.23 -5.76 -5.02
N THR A 109 5.19 -6.69 -4.07
CA THR A 109 6.12 -6.73 -2.91
C THR A 109 7.58 -6.84 -3.34
N SER A 110 7.89 -7.66 -4.36
CA SER A 110 9.26 -7.83 -4.86
C SER A 110 9.85 -6.54 -5.44
N ASP A 111 9.03 -5.70 -6.10
CA ASP A 111 9.44 -4.38 -6.61
C ASP A 111 9.76 -3.41 -5.45
N ALA A 112 8.92 -3.40 -4.41
CA ALA A 112 9.17 -2.60 -3.21
C ALA A 112 10.46 -3.06 -2.51
N ALA A 113 10.64 -4.37 -2.33
CA ALA A 113 11.82 -4.95 -1.71
C ALA A 113 13.10 -4.58 -2.46
N ARG A 114 13.09 -4.62 -3.81
CA ARG A 114 14.24 -4.23 -4.63
C ARG A 114 14.62 -2.76 -4.39
N ARG A 115 13.64 -1.84 -4.34
CA ARG A 115 13.89 -0.41 -4.11
C ARG A 115 14.43 -0.15 -2.70
N ILE A 116 13.84 -0.79 -1.69
CA ILE A 116 14.28 -0.67 -0.30
C ILE A 116 15.71 -1.19 -0.13
N ALA A 117 16.00 -2.39 -0.63
CA ALA A 117 17.33 -2.98 -0.57
C ALA A 117 18.36 -2.12 -1.30
N GLY A 118 18.05 -1.64 -2.51
CA GLY A 118 18.94 -0.75 -3.26
C GLY A 118 19.28 0.52 -2.49
N ALA A 119 18.32 1.12 -1.80
CA ALA A 119 18.57 2.33 -1.03
C ALA A 119 19.31 2.07 0.29
N LEU A 120 19.13 0.90 0.90
CA LEU A 120 19.95 0.45 2.02
C LEU A 120 21.42 0.27 1.60
N SER A 121 21.68 -0.25 0.40
CA SER A 121 23.05 -0.39 -0.12
C SER A 121 23.72 0.95 -0.36
N VAL A 122 23.00 1.97 -0.85
CA VAL A 122 23.54 3.33 -1.02
C VAL A 122 23.87 3.97 0.33
N ALA A 123 23.03 3.79 1.34
CA ALA A 123 23.24 4.36 2.67
C ALA A 123 24.45 3.78 3.43
N VAL A 124 24.96 2.61 3.01
CA VAL A 124 26.16 1.97 3.59
C VAL A 124 27.44 2.43 2.89
N GLY A 125 27.37 3.00 1.68
CA GLY A 125 28.53 3.38 0.88
C GLY A 125 29.04 4.81 1.07
N ASP A 126 28.51 5.57 2.03
CA ASP A 126 28.84 6.98 2.28
C ASP A 126 29.69 7.15 3.56
N THR A 127 30.70 6.29 3.72
CA THR A 127 31.69 6.34 4.82
C THR A 127 33.12 6.38 4.27
#